data_AF-A0AAW2TBZ0-F1
#
_entry.id   AF-A0AAW2TBZ0-F1
#
_cell.length_a   1.000
_cell.length_b   1.000
_cell.length_c   1.000
_cell.angle_alpha   90.00
_cell.angle_beta   90.00
_cell.angle_gamma   90.00
#
_symmetry.space_group_name_H-M   'P 1'
#
loop_
_entity.id
_entity.type
_entity.pdbx_description
1 polymer ?
#
loop_
_entity_poly.entity_id
_entity_poly.type
_entity_poly.pdbx_seq_one_letter_code
_entity_poly.pdbx_strand_id
1 'polypeptide(L)'
;MPMGYQQSKFQQFDGKGNPNQHVAHFIETCNNAGTYGDHLVKQFVRSLKGNAFDWYTDLEAGSIDGWEQLEQEFLNRFYKLGKLSAWLSLQILANGKKNQSLIISISGGI
;
A
#
# COMPACT_ATOMS: atom_id res chain seq x y z
N MET A 1 20.31 -2.85 -31.02
CA MET A 1 19.48 -2.24 -29.97
C MET A 1 20.27 -1.09 -29.35
N PRO A 2 19.70 0.11 -29.09
CA PRO A 2 20.48 1.18 -28.48
C PRO A 2 20.79 0.83 -27.02
N MET A 3 22.06 0.94 -26.68
CA MET A 3 22.63 0.74 -25.35
C MET A 3 22.21 1.92 -24.46
N GLY A 4 21.19 1.75 -23.63
CA GLY A 4 20.70 2.83 -22.78
C GLY A 4 19.25 2.72 -22.34
N TYR A 5 18.50 1.69 -22.76
CA TYR A 5 17.19 1.39 -22.19
C TYR A 5 17.38 0.86 -20.75
N GLN A 6 17.70 1.78 -19.84
CA GLN A 6 17.66 1.52 -18.42
C GLN A 6 16.18 1.36 -18.10
N GLN A 7 15.73 0.12 -17.97
CA GLN A 7 14.39 -0.16 -17.50
C GLN A 7 14.24 0.57 -16.15
N SER A 8 13.52 1.70 -16.14
CA SER A 8 13.34 2.49 -14.94
C SER A 8 12.85 1.54 -13.85
N LYS A 9 13.69 1.34 -12.83
CA LYS A 9 13.33 0.46 -11.73
C LYS A 9 12.21 1.15 -10.98
N PHE A 10 10.99 0.69 -11.20
CA PHE A 10 9.87 1.10 -10.36
C PHE A 10 10.21 0.79 -8.91
N GLN A 11 9.97 1.76 -8.04
CA GLN A 11 10.03 1.51 -6.62
C GLN A 11 8.96 0.46 -6.29
N GLN A 12 9.35 -0.64 -5.64
CA GLN A 12 8.41 -1.70 -5.35
C GLN A 12 7.64 -1.42 -4.07
N PHE A 13 6.31 -1.51 -4.13
CA PHE A 13 5.42 -1.36 -2.98
C PHE A 13 5.03 -2.72 -2.41
N ASP A 14 5.29 -2.91 -1.11
CA ASP A 14 5.03 -4.16 -0.39
C ASP A 14 3.63 -4.21 0.26
N GLY A 15 2.87 -3.12 0.19
CA GLY A 15 1.64 -2.93 0.97
C GLY A 15 1.85 -2.07 2.22
N LYS A 16 3.09 -1.71 2.54
CA LYS A 16 3.48 -0.92 3.72
C LYS A 16 3.93 0.48 3.30
N GLY A 17 3.34 1.51 3.92
CA GLY A 17 3.64 2.92 3.65
C GLY A 17 2.46 3.67 3.06
N ASN A 18 2.73 4.80 2.38
CA ASN A 18 1.70 5.65 1.80
C ASN A 18 1.35 5.21 0.36
N PRO A 19 0.19 4.58 0.12
CA PRO A 19 -0.18 4.13 -1.22
C PRO A 19 -0.35 5.28 -2.21
N ASN A 20 -0.83 6.46 -1.75
CA ASN A 20 -0.94 7.67 -2.57
C ASN A 20 0.42 8.14 -3.12
N GLN A 21 1.48 8.11 -2.30
CA GLN A 21 2.80 8.50 -2.77
C GLN A 21 3.35 7.51 -3.80
N HIS A 22 3.09 6.22 -3.61
CA HIS A 22 3.48 5.18 -4.57
C HIS A 22 2.81 5.40 -5.93
N VAL A 23 1.49 5.63 -5.93
CA VAL A 23 0.72 5.93 -7.16
C VAL A 23 1.26 7.19 -7.85
N ALA A 24 1.47 8.28 -7.12
CA ALA A 24 1.99 9.53 -7.69
C ALA A 24 3.37 9.35 -8.35
N HIS A 25 4.31 8.67 -7.68
CA HIS A 25 5.62 8.36 -8.25
C HIS A 25 5.56 7.43 -9.46
N PHE A 26 4.64 6.46 -9.44
CA PHE A 26 4.42 5.56 -10.56
C PHE A 26 3.92 6.33 -11.80
N ILE A 27 2.92 7.20 -11.64
CA ILE A 27 2.40 8.04 -12.72
C ILE A 27 3.46 8.97 -13.28
N GLU A 28 4.26 9.63 -12.43
CA GLU A 28 5.36 10.49 -12.86
C GLU A 28 6.38 9.72 -13.71
N THR A 29 6.74 8.50 -13.28
CA THR A 29 7.67 7.62 -13.99
C THR A 29 7.09 7.19 -15.35
N CYS A 30 5.81 6.83 -15.39
CA CYS A 30 5.13 6.44 -16.63
C CYS A 30 4.95 7.61 -17.60
N ASN A 31 4.70 8.81 -17.09
CA ASN A 31 4.60 10.02 -17.90
C ASN A 31 5.95 10.37 -18.54
N ASN A 32 7.05 10.26 -17.78
CA ASN A 32 8.40 10.44 -18.31
C ASN A 32 8.75 9.42 -19.41
N ALA A 33 8.25 8.19 -19.29
CA ALA A 33 8.43 7.13 -20.28
C ALA A 33 7.45 7.19 -21.47
N GLY A 34 6.48 8.11 -21.47
CA GLY A 34 5.44 8.21 -22.50
C GLY A 34 4.47 7.02 -22.53
N THR A 35 4.31 6.30 -21.41
CA THR A 35 3.41 5.15 -21.30
C THR A 35 2.07 5.56 -20.69
N TYR A 36 0.97 5.24 -21.37
CA TYR A 36 -0.39 5.64 -20.99
C TYR A 36 -1.40 4.50 -21.18
N GLY A 37 -2.57 4.64 -20.55
CA GLY A 37 -3.73 3.76 -20.73
C GLY A 37 -3.51 2.34 -20.19
N ASP A 38 -3.94 1.32 -20.94
CA ASP A 38 -3.86 -0.09 -20.56
C ASP A 38 -2.45 -0.58 -20.18
N HIS A 39 -1.42 0.06 -20.73
CA HIS A 39 -0.03 -0.24 -20.39
C HIS A 39 0.30 0.06 -18.92
N LEU A 40 -0.39 1.03 -18.30
CA LEU A 40 -0.19 1.38 -16.89
C LEU A 40 -0.54 0.21 -15.98
N VAL A 41 -1.65 -0.50 -16.24
CA VAL A 41 -2.07 -1.68 -15.47
C VAL A 41 -0.97 -2.73 -15.48
N LYS A 42 -0.43 -3.04 -16.67
CA LYS A 42 0.63 -4.04 -16.86
C LYS A 42 1.95 -3.63 -16.19
N GLN A 43 2.29 -2.34 -16.23
CA GLN A 43 3.50 -1.84 -15.57
C GLN A 43 3.33 -1.77 -14.04
N PHE A 44 2.13 -1.47 -13.56
CA PHE A 44 1.88 -1.30 -12.14
C PHE A 44 2.09 -2.59 -11.35
N VAL A 45 1.67 -3.73 -11.90
CA VAL A 45 1.92 -5.06 -11.32
C VAL A 45 3.41 -5.29 -11.08
N ARG A 46 4.28 -4.78 -11.96
CA ARG A 46 5.75 -4.88 -11.82
C ARG A 46 6.29 -4.01 -10.68
N SER A 47 5.55 -2.99 -10.28
CA SER A 47 5.84 -2.15 -9.11
C SER A 47 5.30 -2.74 -7.81
N LEU A 48 4.52 -3.83 -7.84
CA LEU A 48 4.00 -4.47 -6.64
C LEU A 48 4.92 -5.61 -6.19
N LYS A 49 4.97 -5.83 -4.87
CA LYS A 49 5.60 -7.00 -4.26
C LYS A 49 4.89 -7.41 -2.98
N GLY A 50 5.19 -8.60 -2.47
CA GLY A 50 4.68 -9.08 -1.19
C GLY A 50 3.15 -9.03 -1.12
N ASN A 51 2.63 -8.45 -0.04
CA ASN A 51 1.19 -8.37 0.22
C ASN A 51 0.43 -7.55 -0.84
N ALA A 52 1.09 -6.61 -1.53
CA ALA A 52 0.44 -5.85 -2.59
C ALA A 52 0.31 -6.65 -3.88
N PHE A 53 1.28 -7.52 -4.17
CA PHE A 53 1.19 -8.43 -5.31
C PHE A 53 0.17 -9.55 -5.06
N ASP A 54 0.13 -10.10 -3.85
CA ASP A 54 -0.85 -11.09 -3.43
C ASP A 54 -2.30 -10.56 -3.60
N TRP A 55 -2.55 -9.33 -3.16
CA TRP A 55 -3.82 -8.66 -3.40
C TRP A 55 -4.17 -8.55 -4.90
N TYR A 56 -3.19 -8.23 -5.76
CA TYR A 56 -3.45 -8.16 -7.20
C TYR A 56 -3.83 -9.52 -7.79
N THR A 57 -3.22 -10.60 -7.32
CA THR A 57 -3.55 -11.96 -7.79
C THR A 57 -4.89 -12.49 -7.26
N ASP A 58 -5.38 -11.93 -6.16
CA ASP A 58 -6.70 -12.26 -5.57
C ASP A 58 -7.86 -11.52 -6.25
N LEU A 59 -7.58 -10.50 -7.07
CA LEU A 59 -8.61 -9.75 -7.79
C LEU A 59 -9.28 -10.63 -8.86
N GLU A 60 -10.61 -10.59 -8.90
CA GLU A 60 -11.38 -11.38 -9.85
C GLU A 60 -11.08 -10.91 -11.30
N ALA A 61 -10.80 -11.88 -12.17
CA ALA A 61 -10.47 -11.62 -13.57
C ALA A 61 -11.65 -10.88 -14.25
N GLY A 62 -11.38 -9.68 -14.75
CA GLY A 62 -12.40 -8.80 -15.34
C GLY A 62 -13.00 -7.77 -14.38
N SER A 63 -12.61 -7.76 -13.10
CA SER A 63 -12.98 -6.68 -12.17
C SER A 63 -12.28 -5.35 -12.43
N ILE A 64 -11.24 -5.36 -13.27
CA ILE A 64 -10.43 -4.18 -13.59
C ILE A 64 -10.43 -3.99 -15.09
N ASP A 65 -11.18 -3.00 -15.56
CA ASP A 65 -11.26 -2.64 -16.98
C ASP A 65 -10.16 -1.66 -17.41
N GLY A 66 -9.55 -0.94 -16.45
CA GLY A 66 -8.50 0.04 -16.76
C GLY A 66 -7.74 0.56 -15.55
N TRP A 67 -6.83 1.51 -15.81
CA TRP A 67 -5.97 2.13 -14.80
C TRP A 67 -6.75 2.79 -13.67
N GLU A 68 -7.76 3.60 -13.99
CA GLU A 68 -8.54 4.33 -12.98
C GLU A 68 -9.19 3.38 -11.98
N GLN A 69 -9.72 2.25 -12.45
CA GLN A 69 -10.38 1.27 -11.60
C GLN A 69 -9.37 0.51 -10.71
N LEU A 70 -8.20 0.15 -11.27
CA LEU A 70 -7.09 -0.43 -10.51
C LEU A 70 -6.60 0.53 -9.42
N GLU A 71 -6.40 1.80 -9.76
CA GLU A 71 -5.96 2.83 -8.83
C GLU A 71 -6.96 3.01 -7.71
N GLN A 72 -8.26 3.11 -8.03
CA GLN A 72 -9.32 3.22 -7.05
C GLN A 72 -9.36 2.02 -6.11
N GLU A 73 -9.31 0.79 -6.62
CA GLU A 73 -9.34 -0.42 -5.80
C GLU A 73 -8.07 -0.56 -4.94
N PHE A 74 -6.91 -0.21 -5.49
CA PHE A 74 -5.65 -0.18 -4.76
C PHE A 74 -5.70 0.84 -3.61
N LEU A 75 -6.10 2.08 -3.88
CA LEU A 75 -6.25 3.10 -2.86
C LEU A 75 -7.33 2.68 -1.86
N ASN A 76 -8.47 2.18 -2.30
CA ASN A 76 -9.53 1.67 -1.44
C ASN A 76 -9.01 0.61 -0.46
N ARG A 77 -8.22 -0.36 -0.92
CA ARG A 77 -7.63 -1.40 -0.07
C ARG A 77 -6.57 -0.85 0.89
N PHE A 78 -5.55 -0.18 0.38
CA PHE A 78 -4.37 0.20 1.16
C PHE A 78 -4.55 1.49 1.95
N TYR A 79 -5.36 2.44 1.47
CA TYR A 79 -5.72 3.66 2.20
C TYR A 79 -6.68 3.36 3.35
N LYS A 80 -7.69 2.49 3.15
CA LYS A 80 -8.57 2.06 4.25
C LYS A 80 -7.80 1.28 5.30
N LEU A 81 -6.90 0.37 4.92
CA LEU A 81 -6.03 -0.32 5.88
C LEU A 81 -5.14 0.66 6.66
N GLY A 82 -4.54 1.65 5.99
CA GLY A 82 -3.73 2.68 6.64
C GLY A 82 -4.54 3.55 7.62
N LYS A 83 -5.75 3.97 7.23
CA LYS A 83 -6.63 4.78 8.08
C LYS A 83 -7.21 3.99 9.25
N LEU A 84 -7.61 2.74 9.03
CA LEU A 84 -8.14 1.86 10.07
C LEU A 84 -7.05 1.46 11.06
N SER A 85 -5.84 1.16 10.59
CA SER A 85 -4.71 0.86 11.49
C SER A 85 -4.30 2.08 12.31
N ALA A 86 -4.30 3.29 11.72
CA ALA A 86 -4.08 4.53 12.47
C ALA A 86 -5.20 4.79 13.49
N TRP A 87 -6.47 4.64 13.10
CA TRP A 87 -7.62 4.79 14.00
C TRP A 87 -7.60 3.77 15.14
N LEU A 88 -7.31 2.49 14.84
CA LEU A 88 -7.21 1.43 15.85
C LEU A 88 -6.03 1.69 16.81
N SER A 89 -4.88 2.14 16.28
CA SER A 89 -3.74 2.53 17.12
C SER A 89 -4.08 3.69 18.05
N LEU A 90 -4.80 4.70 17.56
CA LEU A 90 -5.30 5.81 18.38
C LEU A 90 -6.32 5.33 19.42
N GLN A 91 -7.21 4.40 19.08
CA GLN A 91 -8.15 3.81 20.03
C GLN A 91 -7.45 2.99 21.12
N ILE A 92 -6.43 2.20 20.77
CA ILE A 92 -5.62 1.45 21.74
C ILE A 92 -4.87 2.42 22.67
N LEU A 93 -4.28 3.49 22.12
CA LEU A 93 -3.62 4.54 22.92
C LEU A 93 -4.60 5.32 23.80
N ALA A 94 -5.80 5.61 23.30
CA ALA A 94 -6.85 6.34 24.04
C ALA A 94 -7.47 5.50 25.16
N ASN A 95 -7.66 4.19 24.94
CA ASN A 95 -8.12 3.24 25.96
C ASN A 95 -6.98 2.81 26.92
N GLY A 96 -5.71 2.92 26.48
CA GLY A 96 -4.51 2.67 27.29
C GLY A 96 -4.30 3.65 28.44
N LYS A 97 -4.97 4.81 28.45
CA LYS A 97 -4.99 5.74 29.60
C LYS A 97 -5.93 5.35 30.74
N LYS A 98 -6.57 4.17 30.71
CA LYS A 98 -7.40 3.67 31.82
C LYS A 98 -6.88 2.40 32.50
N ASN A 99 -5.75 1.84 32.06
CA ASN A 99 -5.17 0.62 32.66
C ASN A 99 -3.67 0.77 32.96
N GLN A 100 -3.28 1.84 33.65
CA GLN A 100 -1.95 1.90 34.31
C GLN A 100 -2.00 1.67 35.83
N SER A 101 -3.16 1.31 36.40
CA SER A 101 -3.28 1.11 37.86
C SER A 101 -3.37 -0.35 38.33
N LEU A 102 -3.15 -1.37 37.48
CA LEU A 102 -3.29 -2.77 37.92
C LEU A 102 -2.15 -3.72 37.54
N ILE A 103 -0.97 -3.20 37.18
CA ILE A 103 0.23 -4.03 36.94
C ILE A 103 1.42 -3.60 37.81
N ILE A 104 1.21 -3.13 39.05
CA ILE A 104 2.33 -2.94 40.00
C ILE A 104 1.97 -3.20 41.48
N SER A 105 1.07 -4.14 41.76
CA SER A 105 0.80 -4.55 43.16
C SER A 105 0.56 -6.06 43.31
N ILE A 106 1.46 -6.90 42.78
CA ILE A 106 1.55 -8.29 43.28
C ILE A 106 3.03 -8.73 43.31
N SER A 107 3.82 -8.06 44.13
CA SER A 107 5.08 -8.59 44.64
C SER A 107 5.47 -7.81 45.90
N GLY A 108 4.80 -8.14 47.00
CA GLY A 108 5.08 -7.61 48.33
C GLY A 108 4.38 -8.46 49.41
N GLY A 109 5.15 -9.35 50.05
CA GLY A 109 4.77 -10.10 51.26
C GLY A 109 4.35 -11.54 50.99
N ILE A 110 5.20 -12.53 51.27
CA ILE A 110 5.54 -13.09 52.59
C ILE A 110 6.99 -13.58 52.52
#